data_AF-A0A523SNI2-F1
#
_entry.id   AF-A0A523SNI2-F1
#
_cell.length_a   1.000
_cell.length_b   1.000
_cell.length_c   1.000
_cell.angle_alpha   90.00
_cell.angle_beta   90.00
_cell.angle_gamma   90.00
#
_symmetry.space_group_name_H-M   'P 1'
#
loop_
_entity.id
_entity.type
_entity.pdbx_description
1 polymer ?
#
loop_
_entity_poly.entity_id
_entity_poly.type
_entity_poly.pdbx_seq_one_letter_code
_entity_poly.pdbx_strand_id
1 'polypeptide(L)'
;MEYLNMDSILGFIGVILVLGGLVMYYVGLGKSVNHIVGFRVPPTMRNPEIWKTVNIRMAKIMFVHGVITTIAGLTISETSTLVPAILAVGILPLLGYMVYGTWYAYELEKRWLSS
;
A
#
# COMPACT_ATOMS: atom_id res chain seq x y z
N MET A 1 -22.28 -7.53 22.70
CA MET A 1 -21.51 -7.34 21.46
C MET A 1 -21.50 -5.87 21.18
N GLU A 2 -20.49 -5.18 21.69
CA GLU A 2 -20.23 -3.77 21.40
C GLU A 2 -19.94 -3.67 19.90
N TYR A 3 -20.81 -2.96 19.19
CA TYR A 3 -20.58 -2.66 17.78
C TYR A 3 -19.21 -2.01 17.67
N LEU A 4 -18.42 -2.40 16.66
CA LEU A 4 -17.21 -1.66 16.28
C LEU A 4 -17.55 -0.16 16.34
N ASN A 5 -17.01 0.57 17.31
CA ASN A 5 -17.20 2.01 17.37
C ASN A 5 -16.75 2.56 16.02
N MET A 6 -17.61 3.33 15.37
CA MET A 6 -17.32 3.93 14.04
C MET A 6 -15.97 4.67 14.05
N ASP A 7 -15.59 5.22 15.20
CA ASP A 7 -14.31 5.90 15.45
C ASP A 7 -13.09 4.96 15.31
N SER A 8 -13.25 3.67 15.56
CA SER A 8 -12.18 2.67 15.47
C SER A 8 -11.95 2.14 14.05
N ILE A 9 -12.82 2.44 13.09
CA ILE A 9 -12.74 1.93 11.71
C ILE A 9 -11.48 2.46 11.01
N LEU A 10 -11.16 3.74 11.16
CA LEU A 10 -9.98 4.34 10.54
C LEU A 10 -8.68 3.71 11.10
N GLY A 11 -8.64 3.51 12.42
CA GLY A 11 -7.54 2.80 13.08
C GLY A 11 -7.37 1.38 12.54
N PHE A 12 -8.48 0.65 12.37
CA PHE A 12 -8.48 -0.70 11.81
C PHE A 12 -7.99 -0.75 10.35
N ILE A 13 -8.42 0.21 9.51
CA ILE A 13 -7.90 0.36 8.13
C ILE A 13 -6.38 0.59 8.18
N GLY A 14 -5.90 1.46 9.06
CA GLY A 14 -4.48 1.71 9.27
C GLY A 14 -3.71 0.43 9.59
N VAL A 15 -4.22 -0.40 10.50
CA VAL A 15 -3.60 -1.68 10.85
C VAL A 15 -3.57 -2.65 9.66
N ILE A 16 -4.65 -2.75 8.88
CA ILE A 16 -4.67 -3.57 7.66
C ILE A 16 -3.60 -3.09 6.67
N LEU A 17 -3.45 -1.78 6.49
CA LEU A 17 -2.44 -1.21 5.61
C LEU A 17 -1.02 -1.53 6.10
N VAL A 18 -0.76 -1.44 7.40
CA VAL A 18 0.54 -1.85 7.99
C VAL A 18 0.83 -3.32 7.68
N LEU A 19 -0.13 -4.21 7.97
CA LEU A 19 0.03 -5.64 7.74
C LEU A 19 0.21 -5.96 6.25
N GLY A 20 -0.56 -5.33 5.37
CA GLY A 20 -0.42 -5.50 3.92
C GLY A 20 0.93 -4.98 3.41
N GLY A 21 1.43 -3.86 3.95
CA GLY A 21 2.78 -3.36 3.68
C GLY A 21 3.85 -4.36 4.09
N LEU A 22 3.74 -4.99 5.26
CA LEU A 22 4.66 -6.04 5.70
C LEU A 22 4.62 -7.28 4.80
N VAL A 23 3.42 -7.77 4.46
CA VAL A 23 3.24 -8.90 3.53
C VAL A 23 3.91 -8.59 2.19
N MET A 24 3.65 -7.39 1.64
CA MET A 24 4.23 -6.95 0.38
C MET A 24 5.76 -6.82 0.45
N TYR A 25 6.32 -6.41 1.58
CA TYR A 25 7.75 -6.35 1.80
C TYR A 25 8.38 -7.74 1.70
N TYR A 26 7.84 -8.73 2.42
CA TYR A 26 8.34 -10.11 2.38
C TYR A 26 8.15 -10.76 1.02
N VAL A 27 7.05 -10.47 0.33
CA VAL A 27 6.81 -10.90 -1.05
C VAL A 27 7.84 -10.28 -2.02
N GLY A 28 8.20 -9.02 -1.81
CA GLY A 28 9.24 -8.34 -2.59
C GLY A 28 10.65 -8.89 -2.34
N LEU A 29 10.94 -9.36 -1.12
CA LEU A 29 12.21 -10.02 -0.78
C LEU A 29 12.33 -11.46 -1.34
N GLY A 30 11.23 -12.03 -1.82
CA GLY A 30 11.23 -13.36 -2.43
C GLY A 30 12.21 -13.45 -3.61
N LYS A 31 12.83 -14.62 -3.77
CA LYS A 31 13.78 -14.88 -4.87
C LYS A 31 13.09 -14.99 -6.24
N SER A 32 11.77 -15.14 -6.27
CA SER A 32 10.97 -15.30 -7.48
C SER A 32 9.74 -14.41 -7.45
N VAL A 33 9.26 -14.03 -8.63
CA VAL A 33 7.98 -13.34 -8.80
C VAL A 33 6.84 -14.18 -8.22
N ASN A 34 5.98 -13.57 -7.41
CA ASN A 34 4.80 -14.23 -6.86
C ASN A 34 3.57 -13.89 -7.70
N HIS A 35 2.92 -14.91 -8.25
CA HIS A 35 1.76 -14.72 -9.14
C HIS A 35 0.45 -14.42 -8.41
N ILE A 36 0.40 -14.57 -7.08
CA ILE A 36 -0.79 -14.42 -6.26
C ILE A 36 -0.82 -13.06 -5.56
N VAL A 37 0.30 -12.66 -4.95
CA VAL A 37 0.39 -11.47 -4.09
C VAL A 37 1.51 -10.55 -4.56
N GLY A 38 1.31 -9.23 -4.42
CA GLY A 38 2.28 -8.19 -4.75
C GLY A 38 1.75 -7.16 -5.75
N PHE A 39 2.56 -6.15 -6.08
CA PHE A 39 2.27 -5.19 -7.14
C PHE A 39 2.52 -5.87 -8.49
N ARG A 40 1.44 -6.29 -9.14
CA ARG A 40 1.47 -7.11 -10.36
C ARG A 40 1.10 -6.28 -11.57
N VAL A 41 2.12 -5.70 -12.19
CA VAL A 41 2.03 -5.01 -13.49
C VAL A 41 3.03 -5.63 -14.48
N PRO A 42 2.84 -5.50 -15.81
CA PRO A 42 3.65 -6.23 -16.78
C PRO A 42 5.18 -6.11 -16.56
N PRO A 43 5.74 -4.92 -16.25
CA PRO A 43 7.17 -4.80 -15.96
C PRO A 43 7.64 -5.63 -14.76
N THR A 44 6.88 -5.60 -13.66
CA THR A 44 7.19 -6.37 -12.44
C THR A 44 7.08 -7.87 -12.64
N MET A 45 6.23 -8.34 -13.57
CA MET A 45 6.05 -9.76 -13.82
C MET A 45 7.13 -10.34 -14.74
N ARG A 46 7.77 -9.51 -15.57
CA ARG A 46 8.82 -9.92 -16.51
C ARG A 46 10.22 -9.91 -15.90
N ASN A 47 10.47 -9.05 -14.93
CA ASN A 47 11.81 -8.83 -14.36
C ASN A 47 11.80 -8.94 -12.83
N PRO A 48 12.48 -9.97 -12.25
CA PRO A 48 12.57 -10.15 -10.79
C PRO A 48 13.23 -8.99 -10.02
N GLU A 49 14.15 -8.25 -10.63
CA GLU A 49 14.78 -7.09 -9.98
C GLU A 49 13.82 -5.90 -9.92
N ILE A 50 13.02 -5.70 -10.99
CA ILE A 50 11.93 -4.70 -10.99
C ILE A 50 10.85 -5.11 -9.99
N TRP A 51 10.47 -6.40 -9.95
CA TRP A 51 9.56 -6.96 -8.95
C TRP A 51 9.98 -6.58 -7.53
N LYS A 52 11.21 -6.91 -7.16
CA LYS A 52 11.77 -6.67 -5.83
C LYS A 52 11.75 -5.18 -5.50
N THR A 53 12.26 -4.36 -6.42
CA THR A 53 12.38 -2.92 -6.21
C THR A 53 11.01 -2.26 -6.03
N VAL A 54 10.05 -2.57 -6.90
CA VAL A 54 8.70 -2.00 -6.84
C VAL A 54 7.95 -2.49 -5.60
N ASN A 55 7.93 -3.80 -5.32
CA ASN A 55 7.21 -4.33 -4.17
C ASN A 55 7.76 -3.80 -2.85
N ILE A 56 9.09 -3.71 -2.69
CA ILE A 56 9.70 -3.11 -1.48
C ILE A 56 9.36 -1.61 -1.38
N ARG A 57 9.35 -0.87 -2.49
CA ARG A 57 8.99 0.54 -2.51
C ARG A 57 7.53 0.75 -2.09
N MET A 58 6.62 -0.01 -2.70
CA MET A 58 5.19 0.05 -2.40
C MET A 58 4.89 -0.41 -0.97
N ALA A 59 5.57 -1.45 -0.49
CA ALA A 59 5.48 -1.91 0.89
C ALA A 59 5.82 -0.81 1.90
N LYS A 60 6.91 -0.06 1.67
CA LYS A 60 7.30 1.06 2.54
C LYS A 60 6.27 2.17 2.55
N ILE A 61 5.75 2.55 1.38
CA ILE A 61 4.72 3.58 1.26
C ILE A 61 3.44 3.16 2.01
N MET A 62 3.00 1.93 1.77
CA MET A 62 1.80 1.36 2.40
C MET A 62 1.97 1.22 3.92
N PHE A 63 3.14 0.82 4.40
CA PHE A 63 3.46 0.73 5.82
C PHE A 63 3.40 2.11 6.50
N VAL A 64 4.11 3.10 5.95
CA VAL A 64 4.14 4.46 6.52
C VAL A 64 2.74 5.06 6.53
N HIS A 65 2.00 4.91 5.44
CA HIS A 65 0.61 5.36 5.38
C HIS A 65 -0.26 4.65 6.42
N GLY A 66 -0.16 3.32 6.55
CA GLY A 66 -0.89 2.57 7.56
C GLY A 66 -0.60 3.04 8.98
N VAL A 67 0.65 3.35 9.30
CA VAL A 67 1.04 3.92 10.61
C VAL A 67 0.37 5.28 10.83
N ILE A 68 0.44 6.18 9.84
CA ILE A 68 -0.19 7.51 9.92
C ILE A 68 -1.70 7.38 10.10
N THR A 69 -2.36 6.53 9.31
CA THR A 69 -3.79 6.28 9.37
C THR A 69 -4.20 5.65 10.71
N THR A 70 -3.38 4.76 11.27
CA THR A 70 -3.61 4.17 12.59
C THR A 70 -3.59 5.26 13.67
N ILE A 71 -2.57 6.12 13.66
CA ILE A 71 -2.45 7.22 14.64
C ILE A 71 -3.62 8.20 14.48
N ALA A 72 -3.96 8.58 13.24
CA ALA A 72 -5.09 9.48 12.97
C ALA A 72 -6.42 8.90 13.47
N GLY A 73 -6.65 7.60 13.29
CA GLY A 73 -7.82 6.91 13.80
C GLY A 73 -7.92 6.84 15.33
N LEU A 74 -6.80 7.00 16.05
CA LEU A 74 -6.80 7.08 17.52
C LEU A 74 -7.04 8.51 18.03
N THR A 75 -6.79 9.53 17.21
CA THR A 75 -6.88 10.94 17.62
C THR A 75 -8.11 11.68 17.10
N ILE A 76 -8.74 11.20 16.02
CA ILE A 76 -9.94 11.82 15.43
C ILE A 76 -11.16 11.13 16.04
N SER A 77 -11.87 11.82 16.93
CA SER A 77 -13.06 11.31 17.64
C SER A 77 -14.38 11.89 17.14
N GLU A 78 -14.37 12.66 16.05
CA GLU A 78 -15.57 13.33 15.53
C GLU A 78 -16.18 12.57 14.35
N THR A 79 -17.34 11.96 14.60
CA THR A 79 -18.13 11.18 13.62
C THR A 79 -18.54 11.97 12.38
N SER A 80 -18.68 13.31 12.46
CA SER A 80 -19.01 14.19 11.33
C SER A 80 -17.89 14.29 10.28
N THR A 81 -16.65 13.94 10.64
CA THR A 81 -15.47 13.99 9.75
C THR A 81 -15.05 12.62 9.22
N LEU A 82 -15.70 11.55 9.68
CA LEU A 82 -15.28 10.18 9.43
C LEU A 82 -15.38 9.76 7.96
N VAL A 83 -16.48 10.09 7.27
CA VAL A 83 -16.68 9.71 5.85
C VAL A 83 -15.66 10.41 4.93
N PRO A 84 -15.46 11.75 5.01
CA PRO A 84 -14.39 12.42 4.27
C PRO A 84 -13.00 11.86 4.61
N ALA A 85 -12.73 11.54 5.88
CA ALA A 85 -11.47 10.93 6.29
C ALA A 85 -11.27 9.56 5.64
N ILE A 86 -12.26 8.67 5.67
CA ILE A 86 -12.16 7.34 5.01
C ILE A 86 -11.89 7.49 3.51
N LEU A 87 -12.52 8.45 2.84
CA LEU A 87 -12.24 8.70 1.42
C LEU A 87 -10.80 9.21 1.20
N ALA A 88 -10.37 10.18 1.99
CA ALA A 88 -9.07 10.85 1.84
C ALA A 88 -7.88 9.98 2.26
N VAL A 89 -8.02 9.19 3.33
CA VAL A 89 -6.94 8.36 3.89
C VAL A 89 -7.10 6.87 3.61
N GLY A 90 -8.27 6.43 3.13
CA GLY A 90 -8.53 5.05 2.75
C GLY A 90 -8.49 4.86 1.23
N ILE A 91 -9.50 5.37 0.51
CA ILE A 91 -9.73 5.01 -0.90
C ILE A 91 -8.78 5.75 -1.85
N LEU A 92 -8.67 7.08 -1.75
CA LEU A 92 -7.86 7.88 -2.66
C LEU A 92 -6.37 7.49 -2.67
N PRO A 93 -5.72 7.21 -1.52
CA PRO A 93 -4.33 6.77 -1.51
C PRO A 93 -4.14 5.41 -2.19
N LEU A 94 -5.09 4.49 -2.08
CA LEU A 94 -5.03 3.19 -2.77
C LEU A 94 -5.05 3.36 -4.30
N LEU A 95 -5.87 4.28 -4.81
CA LEU A 95 -5.83 4.65 -6.24
C LEU A 95 -4.48 5.27 -6.60
N GLY A 96 -3.98 6.18 -5.75
CA GLY A 96 -2.65 6.78 -5.89
C GLY A 96 -1.53 5.75 -5.95
N TYR A 97 -1.62 4.67 -5.16
CA TYR A 97 -0.66 3.57 -5.17
C TYR A 97 -0.65 2.82 -6.48
N MET A 98 -1.82 2.57 -7.06
CA MET A 98 -1.91 1.90 -8.36
C MET A 98 -1.27 2.76 -9.45
N VAL A 99 -1.56 4.06 -9.48
CA VAL A 99 -0.99 4.98 -10.48
C VAL A 99 0.52 5.10 -10.29
N TYR A 100 0.98 5.43 -9.08
CA TYR A 100 2.39 5.62 -8.78
C TYR A 100 3.20 4.34 -8.98
N GLY A 101 2.73 3.20 -8.47
CA GLY A 101 3.44 1.93 -8.61
C GLY A 101 3.54 1.48 -10.06
N THR A 102 2.50 1.71 -10.86
CA THR A 102 2.52 1.39 -12.30
C THR A 102 3.55 2.27 -13.01
N TRP A 103 3.46 3.59 -12.84
CA TRP A 103 4.40 4.54 -13.41
C TRP A 103 5.85 4.21 -13.03
N TYR A 104 6.09 3.95 -11.74
CA TYR A 104 7.42 3.62 -11.21
C TYR A 104 7.98 2.32 -11.81
N ALA A 105 7.15 1.30 -12.00
CA ALA A 105 7.56 0.05 -12.62
C ALA A 105 7.97 0.23 -14.10
N TYR A 106 7.21 1.01 -14.87
CA TYR A 106 7.56 1.31 -16.26
C TYR A 106 8.80 2.19 -16.39
N GLU A 107 8.96 3.15 -15.48
CA GLU A 107 10.16 4.00 -15.43
C GLU A 107 11.43 3.19 -15.13
N LEU A 108 11.34 2.22 -14.21
CA LEU A 108 12.44 1.28 -13.97
C LEU A 108 12.75 0.42 -15.20
N GLU A 109 11.73 -0.13 -15.86
CA GLU A 109 11.92 -0.95 -17.07
C GLU A 109 12.64 -0.18 -18.19
N LYS A 110 12.27 1.09 -18.42
CA LYS A 110 12.96 1.95 -19.38
C LYS A 110 14.45 2.12 -19.05
N ARG A 111 14.78 2.33 -17.78
CA ARG A 111 16.17 2.49 -17.32
C ARG A 111 16.98 1.22 -17.53
N TRP A 112 16.38 0.06 -17.26
CA TRP A 112 17.00 -1.25 -17.50
C TRP A 112 17.23 -1.55 -18.98
N LEU A 113 16.35 -1.11 -19.88
CA LEU A 113 16.55 -1.29 -21.32
C LEU A 113 17.60 -0.34 -21.91
N SER A 114 17.93 0.75 -21.20
CA SER A 114 18.92 1.74 -21.63
C SER A 114 20.34 1.50 -21.11
N SER A 115 20.52 0.53 -20.19
CA SER A 115 21.80 0.14 -19.60
C SER A 115 22.40 -1.07 -20.30
#